data_AF-A0A177KKB4-F1
#
_entry.id   AF-A0A177KKB4-F1
#
_cell.length_a   1.000
_cell.length_b   1.000
_cell.length_c   1.000
_cell.angle_alpha   90.00
_cell.angle_beta   90.00
_cell.angle_gamma   90.00
#
_symmetry.space_group_name_H-M   'P 1'
#
loop_
_entity.id
_entity.type
_entity.pdbx_description
1 polymer ?
#
loop_
_entity_poly.entity_id
_entity_poly.type
_entity_poly.pdbx_seq_one_letter_code
_entity_poly.pdbx_strand_id
1 'polypeptide(L)'
;MAKLHIGLTLLVLSAILVGATIISVAIYSQVLVQEAIGWNASYGIYGTAFREIGKFPLAVSILLAILGIFFVITAVRNNYKNSSHNKAQDKNVF
;
A
#
# COMPACT_ATOMS: atom_id res chain seq x y z
N MET A 1 -13.21 -15.62 -5.47
CA MET A 1 -12.12 -15.71 -4.48
C MET A 1 -10.78 -15.13 -4.97
N ALA A 2 -10.29 -15.42 -6.19
CA ALA A 2 -8.99 -14.96 -6.66
C ALA A 2 -8.76 -13.43 -6.56
N LYS A 3 -9.74 -12.61 -6.99
CA LYS A 3 -9.66 -11.13 -6.90
C LYS A 3 -9.45 -10.62 -5.47
N LEU A 4 -10.04 -11.29 -4.48
CA LEU A 4 -9.91 -10.92 -3.07
C LEU A 4 -8.51 -11.22 -2.55
N HIS A 5 -7.95 -12.39 -2.90
CA HIS A 5 -6.58 -12.76 -2.53
C HIS A 5 -5.57 -11.80 -3.16
N ILE A 6 -5.70 -11.49 -4.44
CA ILE A 6 -4.85 -10.52 -5.15
C ILE A 6 -4.92 -9.16 -4.45
N GLY A 7 -6.11 -8.68 -4.14
CA GLY A 7 -6.30 -7.40 -3.44
C GLY A 7 -5.63 -7.36 -2.07
N LEU A 8 -5.79 -8.41 -1.26
CA LEU A 8 -5.14 -8.52 0.05
C LEU A 8 -3.62 -8.61 -0.05
N THR A 9 -3.09 -9.40 -0.99
CA THR A 9 -1.64 -9.50 -1.20
C THR A 9 -1.04 -8.15 -1.60
N LEU A 10 -1.70 -7.40 -2.49
CA LEU A 10 -1.26 -6.05 -2.87
C LEU A 10 -1.27 -5.08 -1.68
N LEU A 11 -2.30 -5.15 -0.83
CA LEU A 11 -2.36 -4.34 0.39
C LEU A 11 -1.20 -4.66 1.35
N VAL A 12 -0.94 -5.95 1.60
CA VAL A 12 0.17 -6.38 2.46
C VAL A 12 1.51 -5.90 1.88
N LEU A 13 1.73 -6.06 0.58
CA LEU A 13 2.94 -5.58 -0.09
C LEU A 13 3.10 -4.06 0.00
N SER A 14 2.01 -3.30 -0.13
CA SER A 14 2.05 -1.84 0.07
C SER A 14 2.48 -1.47 1.48
N ALA A 15 1.93 -2.12 2.50
CA ALA A 15 2.28 -1.87 3.90
C ALA A 15 3.75 -2.20 4.19
N ILE A 16 4.23 -3.34 3.68
CA ILE A 16 5.65 -3.73 3.78
C ILE A 16 6.53 -2.67 3.11
N LEU A 17 6.18 -2.20 1.91
CA LEU A 17 6.94 -1.16 1.22
C LEU A 17 6.99 0.14 2.01
N VAL A 18 5.88 0.59 2.61
CA VAL A 18 5.91 1.80 3.46
C VAL A 18 6.87 1.61 4.63
N GLY A 19 6.76 0.48 5.34
CA GLY A 19 7.64 0.16 6.47
C GLY A 19 9.11 0.13 6.07
N ALA A 20 9.44 -0.59 5.00
CA ALA A 20 10.79 -0.67 4.47
C ALA A 20 11.33 0.71 4.05
N THR A 21 10.48 1.56 3.47
CA THR A 21 10.84 2.92 3.07
C THR A 21 11.22 3.77 4.29
N ILE A 22 10.39 3.74 5.34
CA ILE A 22 10.64 4.52 6.57
C ILE A 22 11.93 4.06 7.26
N ILE A 23 12.14 2.74 7.36
CA ILE A 23 13.37 2.17 7.94
C ILE A 23 14.59 2.61 7.13
N SER A 24 14.53 2.51 5.80
CA SER A 24 15.63 2.90 4.92
C SER A 24 15.96 4.38 5.05
N VAL A 25 14.94 5.25 5.09
CA VAL A 25 15.11 6.70 5.31
C VAL A 25 15.76 6.99 6.67
N ALA A 26 15.37 6.26 7.72
CA ALA A 26 15.99 6.43 9.03
C ALA A 26 17.48 6.06 9.02
N ILE A 27 17.86 4.97 8.36
CA ILE A 27 19.27 4.55 8.23
C ILE A 27 20.05 5.56 7.38
N TYR A 28 19.51 5.96 6.23
CA TYR A 28 20.17 6.91 5.34
C TYR A 28 20.34 8.29 5.99
N SER A 29 19.41 8.70 6.85
CA SER A 29 19.54 9.91 7.67
C SER A 29 20.80 9.87 8.56
N GLN A 30 21.14 8.70 9.11
CA GLN A 30 22.36 8.56 9.93
C GLN A 30 23.62 8.70 9.07
N VAL A 31 23.61 8.13 7.85
CA VAL A 31 24.71 8.27 6.89
C VAL A 31 24.93 9.74 6.51
N LEU A 32 23.85 10.49 6.23
CA LEU A 32 23.94 11.92 5.93
C LEU A 32 24.63 12.74 7.03
N VAL A 33 24.39 12.37 8.30
CA VAL A 33 25.03 13.02 9.46
C VAL A 33 26.49 12.59 9.59
N GLN A 34 26.74 11.29 9.52
CA GLN A 34 28.05 10.71 9.82
C GLN A 34 29.11 11.05 8.77
N GLU A 35 28.73 11.01 7.50
CA GLU A 35 29.61 11.27 6.36
C GLU A 35 29.63 12.75 5.97
N ALA A 36 28.91 13.62 6.71
CA ALA A 36 28.79 15.05 6.44
C ALA A 36 28.45 15.39 4.97
N ILE A 37 27.63 14.54 4.32
CA ILE A 37 27.34 14.57 2.86
C ILE A 37 26.55 15.84 2.44
N GLY A 38 26.26 16.73 3.39
CA GLY A 38 25.41 17.89 3.18
C GLY A 38 23.95 17.46 3.13
N TRP A 39 23.11 18.16 3.87
CA TRP A 39 21.67 17.97 3.86
C TRP A 39 20.98 19.32 3.67
N ASN A 40 19.80 19.30 3.10
CA ASN A 40 19.09 20.53 2.82
C ASN A 40 18.43 21.05 4.11
N ALA A 41 18.90 22.22 4.58
CA ALA A 41 18.41 22.87 5.80
C ALA A 41 16.88 23.01 5.85
N SER A 42 16.23 23.28 4.71
CA SER A 42 14.79 23.47 4.63
C SER A 42 13.97 22.19 4.82
N TYR A 43 14.56 21.02 4.58
CA TYR A 43 13.89 19.72 4.72
C TYR A 43 14.35 18.94 5.96
N GLY A 44 15.41 19.38 6.64
CA GLY A 44 16.02 18.58 7.69
C GLY A 44 16.78 17.37 7.13
N ILE A 45 17.50 16.66 8.01
CA ILE A 45 18.23 15.44 7.66
C ILE A 45 17.25 14.37 7.15
N TYR A 46 16.21 14.10 7.93
CA TYR A 46 15.22 13.07 7.58
C TYR A 46 14.44 13.41 6.32
N GLY A 47 14.02 14.66 6.13
CA GLY A 47 13.30 15.06 4.92
C GLY A 47 14.19 15.03 3.68
N THR A 48 15.49 15.33 3.81
CA THR A 48 16.46 15.15 2.72
C THR A 48 16.59 13.67 2.37
N ALA A 49 16.79 12.82 3.37
CA ALA A 49 16.85 11.37 3.18
C ALA A 49 15.58 10.81 2.53
N PHE A 50 14.40 11.25 2.99
CA PHE A 50 13.12 10.86 2.42
C PHE A 50 12.97 11.30 0.97
N ARG A 51 13.47 12.50 0.64
CA ARG A 51 13.44 13.04 -0.72
C ARG A 51 14.32 12.24 -1.68
N GLU A 52 15.48 11.79 -1.24
CA GLU A 52 16.45 11.10 -2.09
C GLU A 52 16.09 9.65 -2.31
N ILE A 53 15.75 8.91 -1.24
CA ILE A 53 15.55 7.46 -1.33
C ILE A 53 14.09 7.03 -1.06
N GLY A 54 13.29 7.87 -0.40
CA GLY A 54 11.95 7.51 0.07
C GLY A 54 10.84 7.74 -0.96
N LYS A 55 10.99 8.74 -1.84
CA LYS A 55 9.91 9.17 -2.76
C LYS A 55 9.44 8.07 -3.70
N PHE A 56 10.37 7.37 -4.36
CA PHE A 56 10.02 6.38 -5.36
C PHE A 56 9.34 5.14 -4.74
N PRO A 57 9.91 4.49 -3.71
CA PRO A 57 9.27 3.37 -3.03
C PRO A 57 7.88 3.72 -2.46
N LEU A 58 7.74 4.93 -1.91
CA LEU A 58 6.45 5.40 -1.38
C LEU A 58 5.41 5.55 -2.49
N ALA A 59 5.77 6.13 -3.64
CA ALA A 59 4.86 6.28 -4.77
C ALA A 59 4.37 4.91 -5.28
N VAL A 60 5.27 3.93 -5.38
CA VAL A 60 4.93 2.55 -5.74
C VAL A 60 3.99 1.95 -4.70
N SER A 61 4.28 2.12 -3.41
CA SER A 61 3.42 1.63 -2.33
C SER A 61 1.99 2.19 -2.41
N ILE A 62 1.83 3.49 -2.67
CA ILE A 62 0.52 4.13 -2.81
C ILE A 62 -0.25 3.53 -4.00
N LEU A 63 0.41 3.32 -5.14
CA LEU A 63 -0.21 2.68 -6.30
C LEU A 63 -0.68 1.26 -5.98
N LEU A 64 0.15 0.46 -5.31
CA LEU A 64 -0.24 -0.89 -4.87
C LEU A 64 -1.42 -0.85 -3.92
N ALA A 65 -1.45 0.11 -2.98
CA ALA A 65 -2.55 0.25 -2.03
C ALA A 65 -3.87 0.56 -2.75
N ILE A 66 -3.86 1.51 -3.70
CA ILE A 66 -5.05 1.88 -4.49
C ILE A 66 -5.56 0.67 -5.29
N LEU A 67 -4.67 -0.05 -5.99
CA LEU A 67 -5.03 -1.24 -6.74
C LEU A 67 -5.57 -2.35 -5.83
N GLY A 68 -4.94 -2.57 -4.68
CA GLY A 68 -5.36 -3.55 -3.68
C GLY A 68 -6.77 -3.25 -3.16
N ILE A 69 -7.04 -2.01 -2.77
CA ILE A 69 -8.38 -1.55 -2.35
C ILE A 69 -9.41 -1.77 -3.45
N PHE A 70 -9.09 -1.39 -4.70
CA PHE A 70 -9.99 -1.56 -5.83
C PHE A 70 -10.41 -3.03 -6.03
N PHE A 71 -9.44 -3.96 -5.97
CA PHE A 71 -9.72 -5.39 -6.10
C PHE A 71 -10.55 -5.94 -4.93
N VAL A 72 -10.26 -5.52 -3.70
CA VAL A 72 -11.04 -5.93 -2.52
C VAL A 72 -12.48 -5.45 -2.63
N ILE A 73 -12.73 -4.18 -2.93
CA ILE A 73 -14.08 -3.62 -3.07
C ILE A 73 -14.85 -4.35 -4.16
N THR A 74 -14.24 -4.56 -5.32
CA THR A 74 -14.87 -5.24 -6.45
C THR A 74 -15.22 -6.70 -6.10
N ALA A 75 -14.33 -7.40 -5.40
CA ALA A 75 -14.56 -8.77 -4.97
C ALA A 75 -15.70 -8.88 -3.95
N VAL A 76 -15.71 -8.01 -2.93
CA VAL A 76 -16.74 -7.98 -1.89
C VAL A 76 -18.11 -7.63 -2.48
N ARG A 77 -18.19 -6.61 -3.34
CA ARG A 77 -19.44 -6.21 -4.01
C ARG A 77 -20.00 -7.36 -4.85
N ASN A 78 -19.15 -8.06 -5.60
CA ASN A 78 -19.58 -9.18 -6.44
C ASN A 78 -20.10 -10.36 -5.59
N ASN A 79 -19.39 -10.70 -4.51
CA ASN A 79 -19.83 -11.76 -3.60
C ASN A 79 -21.18 -11.42 -2.94
N TYR A 80 -21.38 -10.17 -2.52
CA TYR A 80 -22.65 -9.72 -1.95
C TYR A 80 -23.82 -9.84 -2.93
N LYS A 81 -23.64 -9.40 -4.18
CA LYS A 81 -24.67 -9.49 -5.23
C LYS A 81 -25.10 -10.94 -5.48
N ASN A 82 -24.14 -11.86 -5.59
CA ASN A 82 -24.42 -13.28 -5.82
C ASN A 82 -25.19 -13.91 -4.67
N SER A 83 -24.85 -13.58 -3.42
CA SER A 83 -25.57 -14.08 -2.24
C SER A 83 -27.02 -13.59 -2.17
N SER A 84 -27.28 -12.35 -2.60
CA SER A 84 -28.65 -11.81 -2.67
C SER A 84 -29.49 -12.54 -3.74
N HIS A 85 -28.91 -12.81 -4.91
CA HIS A 85 -29.59 -13.53 -5.99
C HIS A 85 -29.97 -14.96 -5.60
N ASN A 86 -29.08 -15.70 -4.93
CA ASN A 86 -29.38 -17.06 -4.47
C ASN A 86 -30.54 -17.09 -3.47
N LYS A 87 -30.61 -16.12 -2.55
CA LYS A 87 -31.73 -16.01 -1.60
C LYS A 87 -33.06 -15.70 -2.27
N ALA A 88 -33.06 -14.99 -3.41
CA ALA A 88 -34.28 -14.71 -4.15
C ALA A 88 -34.77 -15.94 -4.92
N GLN A 89 -33.87 -16.78 -5.45
CA GLN A 89 -34.26 -18.02 -6.13
C GLN A 89 -34.83 -19.06 -5.17
N ASP A 90 -34.23 -19.23 -3.98
CA ASP A 90 -34.71 -20.18 -2.97
C ASP A 90 -36.18 -19.93 -2.55
N LYS A 91 -36.59 -18.66 -2.51
CA LYS A 91 -37.98 -18.26 -2.20
C LYS A 91 -39.00 -18.58 -3.29
N ASN A 92 -38.56 -18.81 -4.53
CA ASN A 92 -39.44 -19.05 -5.68
C ASN A 92 -39.62 -20.56 -5.98
N VAL A 93 -39.06 -21.43 -5.13
CA VAL A 93 -39.11 -22.90 -5.29
C VAL A 93 -40.18 -23.55 -4.39
N PHE A 94 -40.97 -22.74 -3.68
CA PHE A 94 -42.11 -23.19 -2.86
C PHE A 94 -43.43 -22.64 -3.39
#